data_AF-A0A326GGZ8-F1
#
_entry.id   AF-A0A326GGZ8-F1
#
_cell.length_a   1.000
_cell.length_b   1.000
_cell.length_c   1.000
_cell.angle_alpha   90.00
_cell.angle_beta   90.00
_cell.angle_gamma   90.00
#
_symmetry.space_group_name_H-M   'P 1'
#
loop_
_entity.id
_entity.type
_entity.pdbx_description
1 polymer ?
#
loop_
_entity_poly.entity_id
_entity_poly.type
_entity_poly.pdbx_seq_one_letter_code
_entity_poly.pdbx_strand_id
1 'polypeptide(L)' 'MHTDAPASIDRVVARGGDARGVLRVAAEIRGTTMAELSRVIQRSAGYVGRFVDHGVPAVLDAADRDVLARYLGIDAALLV' A
#
# COMPACT_ATOMS: atom_id res chain seq x y z
N MET A 1 -4.11 -24.24 -8.37
CA MET A 1 -4.80 -23.36 -9.35
C MET A 1 -4.88 -21.99 -8.69
N HIS A 2 -4.10 -21.05 -9.21
CA HIS A 2 -3.77 -19.76 -8.57
C HIS A 2 -5.04 -18.90 -8.47
N THR A 3 -5.32 -18.38 -7.28
CA THR A 3 -6.53 -17.62 -6.95
C THR A 3 -6.71 -16.40 -7.85
N ASP A 4 -7.85 -16.32 -8.51
CA ASP A 4 -8.33 -15.23 -9.37
C ASP A 4 -8.75 -13.97 -8.56
N ALA A 5 -7.92 -13.55 -7.60
CA ALA A 5 -8.22 -12.47 -6.66
C ALA A 5 -7.69 -11.05 -6.98
N PRO A 6 -6.70 -10.79 -7.87
CA PRO A 6 -6.13 -9.44 -7.98
C PRO A 6 -7.11 -8.42 -8.58
N ALA A 7 -7.93 -8.84 -9.56
CA ALA A 7 -8.79 -7.93 -10.32
C ALA A 7 -9.92 -7.25 -9.51
N SER A 8 -10.30 -7.81 -8.35
CA SER A 8 -11.34 -7.23 -7.49
C SER A 8 -10.76 -6.19 -6.52
N ILE A 9 -9.59 -6.45 -5.94
CA ILE A 9 -8.94 -5.51 -5.03
C ILE A 9 -8.49 -4.27 -5.79
N ASP A 10 -7.91 -4.42 -6.98
CA ASP A 10 -7.45 -3.29 -7.79
C ASP A 10 -8.57 -2.29 -8.09
N ARG A 11 -9.80 -2.77 -8.36
CA ARG A 11 -10.96 -1.88 -8.60
C ARG A 11 -11.44 -1.14 -7.35
N VAL A 12 -11.34 -1.76 -6.19
CA VAL A 12 -11.73 -1.14 -4.91
C VAL A 12 -10.67 -0.12 -4.51
N VAL A 13 -9.41 -0.46 -4.71
CA VAL A 13 -8.24 0.38 -4.43
C VAL A 13 -8.15 1.57 -5.39
N ALA A 14 -8.46 1.39 -6.68
CA ALA A 14 -8.48 2.47 -7.67
C ALA A 14 -9.51 3.58 -7.35
N ARG A 15 -10.55 3.29 -6.56
CA ARG A 15 -11.45 4.34 -6.03
C ARG A 15 -10.77 5.28 -5.03
N GLY A 16 -9.61 4.89 -4.49
CA GLY A 16 -8.82 5.66 -3.53
C GLY A 16 -8.06 6.86 -4.09
N GLY A 17 -8.06 7.09 -5.40
CA GLY A 17 -7.63 8.33 -6.07
C GLY A 17 -6.12 8.65 -6.06
N ASP A 18 -5.38 8.27 -5.01
CA ASP A 18 -3.94 8.45 -4.88
C ASP A 18 -3.29 7.31 -4.06
N ALA A 19 -1.95 7.24 -4.06
CA ALA A 19 -1.19 6.21 -3.36
C ALA A 19 -1.51 6.13 -1.84
N ARG A 20 -1.92 7.22 -1.20
CA ARG A 20 -2.25 7.24 0.24
C ARG A 20 -3.62 6.63 0.49
N GLY A 21 -4.60 6.98 -0.32
CA GLY A 21 -5.93 6.37 -0.30
C GLY A 21 -5.87 4.89 -0.63
N VAL A 22 -5.06 4.52 -1.63
CA VAL A 22 -4.77 3.13 -2.00
C VAL A 22 -4.24 2.32 -0.80
N LEU A 23 -3.24 2.84 -0.09
CA LEU A 23 -2.68 2.15 1.09
C LEU A 23 -3.70 2.01 2.22
N ARG A 24 -4.52 3.03 2.48
CA ARG A 24 -5.60 2.95 3.49
C ARG A 24 -6.58 1.83 3.17
N VAL A 25 -7.13 1.86 1.96
CA VAL A 25 -8.13 0.86 1.51
C VAL A 25 -7.53 -0.54 1.47
N ALA A 26 -6.33 -0.72 0.94
CA ALA A 26 -5.68 -2.02 0.86
C ALA A 26 -5.35 -2.58 2.27
N ALA A 27 -4.92 -1.72 3.20
CA ALA A 27 -4.65 -2.11 4.57
C ALA A 27 -5.92 -2.54 5.32
N GLU A 28 -7.03 -1.81 5.15
CA GLU A 28 -8.34 -2.15 5.71
C GLU A 28 -8.86 -3.49 5.18
N ILE A 29 -8.82 -3.70 3.86
CA ILE A 29 -9.27 -4.96 3.22
C ILE A 29 -8.48 -6.16 3.76
N ARG A 30 -7.17 -5.97 3.99
CA ARG A 30 -6.29 -7.05 4.45
C ARG A 30 -6.26 -7.22 5.97
N GLY A 31 -6.80 -6.26 6.73
CA GLY A 31 -6.75 -6.26 8.19
C GLY A 31 -5.34 -6.00 8.76
N THR A 32 -4.55 -5.15 8.10
CA THR A 32 -3.20 -4.77 8.54
C THR A 32 -3.12 -3.28 8.86
N THR A 33 -2.06 -2.89 9.57
CA THR A 33 -1.81 -1.50 10.00
C THR A 33 -0.66 -0.85 9.23
N MET A 34 -0.62 0.48 9.21
CA MET A 34 0.51 1.22 8.60
C MET A 34 1.85 0.91 9.28
N ALA A 35 1.84 0.54 10.56
CA ALA A 35 3.03 0.12 11.28
C ALA A 35 3.57 -1.23 10.81
N GLU A 36 2.67 -2.18 10.53
CA GLU A 36 3.05 -3.46 9.91
C GLU A 36 3.55 -3.26 8.48
N LEU A 37 2.88 -2.44 7.68
CA LEU A 37 3.37 -2.06 6.35
C LEU A 37 4.78 -1.47 6.41
N SER A 38 5.06 -0.61 7.38
CA SER A 38 6.40 -0.05 7.58
C SER A 38 7.44 -1.12 7.92
N ARG A 39 7.07 -2.14 8.72
CA ARG A 39 7.96 -3.27 9.03
C ARG A 39 8.22 -4.16 7.82
N VAL A 40 7.22 -4.36 6.97
CA VAL A 40 7.34 -5.14 5.73
C VAL A 40 8.43 -4.57 4.81
N ILE A 41 8.55 -3.24 4.75
CA ILE A 41 9.62 -2.54 4.01
C ILE A 41 10.85 -2.23 4.86
N GLN A 42 10.99 -2.84 6.03
CA GLN A 42 12.13 -2.67 6.94
C GLN A 42 12.40 -1.19 7.32
N ARG A 43 11.35 -0.38 7.40
CA ARG A 43 11.39 1.01 7.86
C ARG A 43 10.91 1.14 9.31
N SER A 44 11.09 2.33 9.88
CA SER A 44 10.55 2.65 11.20
C SER A 44 9.01 2.56 11.18
N ALA A 45 8.40 2.11 12.28
CA ALA A 45 6.96 1.81 12.34
C ALA A 45 6.03 2.99 11.99
N GLY A 46 6.52 4.22 12.00
CA GLY A 46 5.74 5.41 11.61
C GLY A 46 5.92 5.83 10.14
N TYR A 47 6.76 5.15 9.35
CA TYR A 47 7.14 5.60 8.02
C TYR A 47 5.94 5.67 7.06
N VAL A 48 5.21 4.57 6.90
CA VAL A 48 4.02 4.53 6.03
C VAL A 48 2.89 5.39 6.61
N GLY A 49 2.72 5.41 7.94
CA GLY A 49 1.74 6.29 8.59
C GLY A 49 2.00 7.76 8.28
N ARG A 50 3.25 8.22 8.35
CA ARG A 50 3.62 9.59 7.98
C ARG A 50 3.40 9.90 6.51
N PHE A 51 3.69 8.95 5.61
CA PHE A 51 3.39 9.10 4.19
C PHE A 51 1.89 9.32 3.95
N VAL A 52 1.07 8.50 4.62
CA VAL A 52 -0.38 8.46 4.47
C VAL A 52 -1.07 9.66 5.13
N ASP A 53 -0.67 10.03 6.35
CA ASP A 53 -1.35 11.05 7.17
C ASP A 53 -0.77 12.45 7.02
N HIS A 54 0.53 12.55 6.73
CA HIS A 54 1.24 13.82 6.62
C HIS A 54 1.81 14.10 5.23
N GLY A 55 1.73 13.14 4.30
CA GLY A 55 2.29 13.30 2.96
C GLY A 55 3.82 13.41 2.95
N VAL A 56 4.49 12.85 3.96
CA VAL A 56 5.96 12.88 4.08
C VAL A 56 6.51 11.46 4.18
N PRO A 57 7.37 11.02 3.24
CA PRO A 57 7.83 11.74 2.04
C PRO A 57 6.69 12.03 1.04
N ALA A 58 6.93 12.88 0.04
CA ALA A 58 5.91 13.17 -0.98
C ALA A 58 5.60 11.93 -1.84
N VAL A 59 6.60 11.09 -2.07
CA VAL A 59 6.55 9.84 -2.84
C VAL A 59 7.32 8.77 -2.08
N LEU A 60 6.81 7.54 -2.08
CA LEU A 60 7.52 6.38 -1.53
C LEU A 60 8.68 5.96 -2.44
N ASP A 61 9.73 5.40 -1.85
CA ASP A 61 10.83 4.82 -2.62
C ASP A 61 10.30 3.73 -3.57
N ALA A 62 10.86 3.63 -4.77
CA ALA A 62 10.42 2.66 -5.77
C ALA A 62 10.52 1.21 -5.25
N ALA A 63 11.58 0.87 -4.51
CA ALA A 63 11.74 -0.45 -3.93
C ALA A 63 10.71 -0.72 -2.82
N ASP A 64 10.40 0.29 -2.00
CA ASP A 64 9.40 0.18 -0.94
C ASP A 64 7.99 -0.02 -1.54
N ARG A 65 7.66 0.69 -2.63
CA ARG A 65 6.39 0.50 -3.37
C ARG A 65 6.24 -0.91 -3.91
N ASP A 66 7.28 -1.44 -4.55
CA ASP A 66 7.28 -2.79 -5.10
C ASP A 66 7.01 -3.86 -4.03
N VAL A 67 7.64 -3.72 -2.87
CA VAL A 67 7.46 -4.65 -1.76
C VAL A 67 6.05 -4.52 -1.18
N LEU A 68 5.55 -3.30 -0.98
CA LEU A 68 4.17 -3.08 -0.49
C LEU A 68 3.13 -3.60 -1.47
N ALA A 69 3.30 -3.38 -2.77
CA ALA A 69 2.39 -3.83 -3.81
C ALA A 69 2.29 -5.35 -3.84
N ARG A 70 3.44 -6.06 -3.86
CA ARG A 70 3.48 -7.53 -3.77
C ARG A 70 2.90 -8.04 -2.46
N TYR A 71 3.19 -7.35 -1.35
CA TYR A 71 2.62 -7.71 -0.06
C TYR A 71 1.10 -7.63 -0.14
N LEU A 72 0.55 -6.46 -0.50
CA LEU A 72 -0.89 -6.16 -0.54
C LEU A 72 -1.65 -6.87 -1.67
N GLY A 73 -0.96 -7.41 -2.67
CA GLY A 73 -1.58 -8.06 -3.82
C GLY A 73 -2.21 -7.07 -4.80
N ILE A 74 -1.60 -5.89 -4.96
CA ILE A 74 -2.05 -4.82 -5.86
C ILE A 74 -0.96 -4.49 -6.89
N ASP A 75 -1.32 -3.77 -7.96
CA ASP A 75 -0.34 -3.21 -8.90
C ASP A 75 0.49 -2.08 -8.24
N ALA A 76 1.81 -2.13 -8.40
CA ALA A 76 2.72 -1.08 -7.90
C ALA A 76 2.47 0.29 -8.55
N ALA A 77 1.89 0.31 -9.76
CA ALA A 77 1.46 1.54 -10.43
C ALA A 77 0.35 2.29 -9.66
N LEU A 78 -0.31 1.65 -8.69
CA LEU A 78 -1.29 2.30 -7.82
C LEU A 78 -0.63 3.06 -6.65
N LEU A 79 0.67 2.86 -6.42
CA LEU A 79 1.43 3.50 -5.33
C LEU A 79 2.30 4.67 -5.79
N VAL A 80 2.09 5.19 -7.01
CA VAL A 80 2.93 6.23 -7.61
C VAL A 80 2.63 7.64 -7.14
#